data_AF-A0A804K7G2-F1
#
_entry.id   AF-A0A804K7G2-F1
#
_cell.length_a   1.000
_cell.length_b   1.000
_cell.length_c   1.000
_cell.angle_alpha   90.00
_cell.angle_beta   90.00
_cell.angle_gamma   90.00
#
_symmetry.space_group_name_H-M   'P 1'
#
loop_
_entity.id
_entity.type
_entity.pdbx_description
1 polymer ?
#
loop_
_entity_poly.entity_id
_entity_poly.type
_entity_poly.pdbx_seq_one_letter_code
_entity_poly.pdbx_strand_id
1 'polypeptide(L)'
;MKSYCIKEFAEALEVIPYALAENAGLNPIVIVTELWNRHAQGETNAGINVRKGLITNILGENVVQPLLVITSAITLATKCVRMVLKIDGIMTVR
;
A
#
# COMPACT_ATOMS: atom_id res chain seq x y z
N MET A 1 -18.58 4.85 -14.00
CA MET A 1 -18.76 4.82 -12.52
C MET A 1 -17.84 3.82 -11.81
N LYS A 2 -17.80 2.52 -12.19
CA LYS A 2 -16.92 1.52 -11.53
C LYS A 2 -15.41 1.85 -11.58
N SER A 3 -14.93 2.49 -12.66
CA SER A 3 -13.50 2.82 -12.80
C SER A 3 -12.99 3.84 -11.78
N TYR A 4 -13.85 4.71 -11.22
CA TYR A 4 -13.44 5.71 -10.24
C TYR A 4 -13.11 5.05 -8.90
N CYS A 5 -14.00 4.19 -8.38
CA CYS A 5 -13.76 3.44 -7.15
C CYS A 5 -12.53 2.53 -7.22
N ILE A 6 -12.25 1.94 -8.39
CA ILE A 6 -11.06 1.11 -8.59
C ILE A 6 -9.78 1.96 -8.56
N LYS A 7 -9.82 3.16 -9.17
CA LYS A 7 -8.71 4.10 -9.13
C LYS A 7 -8.41 4.53 -7.69
N GLU A 8 -9.43 4.98 -6.95
CA GLU A 8 -9.28 5.40 -5.55
C GLU A 8 -8.80 4.24 -4.65
N PHE A 9 -9.26 3.00 -4.92
CA PHE A 9 -8.77 1.83 -4.20
C PHE A 9 -7.28 1.55 -4.49
N ALA A 10 -6.82 1.75 -5.72
CA ALA A 10 -5.41 1.61 -6.07
C ALA A 10 -4.56 2.69 -5.38
N GLU A 11 -4.99 3.95 -5.43
CA GLU A 11 -4.33 5.07 -4.74
C GLU A 11 -4.29 4.85 -3.21
N ALA A 12 -5.34 4.27 -2.62
CA ALA A 12 -5.37 3.95 -1.20
C ALA A 12 -4.28 2.96 -0.75
N LEU A 13 -3.78 2.08 -1.64
CA LEU A 13 -2.70 1.14 -1.32
C LEU A 13 -1.35 1.84 -1.13
N GLU A 14 -1.21 3.08 -1.63
CA GLU A 14 0.02 3.87 -1.50
C GLU A 14 0.26 4.35 -0.08
N VAL A 15 -0.75 4.28 0.79
CA VAL A 15 -0.57 4.56 2.23
C VAL A 15 0.55 3.72 2.85
N ILE A 16 0.79 2.50 2.34
CA ILE A 16 1.83 1.61 2.84
C ILE A 16 3.23 2.18 2.57
N PRO A 17 3.63 2.49 1.33
CA PRO A 17 4.92 3.12 1.07
C PRO A 17 5.03 4.53 1.68
N TYR A 18 3.95 5.31 1.77
CA TYR A 18 3.94 6.59 2.49
C TYR A 18 4.31 6.42 3.96
N ALA A 19 3.64 5.50 4.67
CA ALA A 19 3.90 5.23 6.07
C ALA A 19 5.31 4.65 6.30
N LEU A 20 5.82 3.83 5.38
CA LEU A 20 7.20 3.32 5.46
C LEU A 20 8.23 4.44 5.31
N ALA A 21 8.03 5.36 4.36
CA ALA A 21 8.92 6.49 4.18
C ALA A 21 8.90 7.45 5.38
N GLU A 22 7.70 7.73 5.92
CA GLU A 22 7.52 8.56 7.12
C GLU A 22 8.22 7.96 8.35
N ASN A 23 8.00 6.66 8.61
CA ASN A 23 8.66 5.95 9.71
C ASN A 23 10.19 5.88 9.55
N ALA A 24 10.68 5.95 8.31
CA ALA A 24 12.10 6.00 8.00
C ALA A 24 12.70 7.41 8.10
N GLY A 25 11.89 8.45 8.37
CA GLY A 25 12.32 9.85 8.36
C GLY A 25 12.65 10.39 6.96
N LEU A 26 12.20 9.72 5.91
CA LEU A 26 12.39 10.14 4.52
C LEU A 26 11.25 11.06 4.09
N ASN A 27 11.47 11.87 3.05
CA ASN A 27 10.39 12.64 2.44
C ASN A 27 9.45 11.69 1.67
N PRO A 28 8.20 11.46 2.13
CA PRO A 28 7.33 10.45 1.53
C PRO A 28 6.94 10.78 0.09
N ILE A 29 6.75 12.07 -0.23
CA ILE A 29 6.36 12.51 -1.57
C ILE A 29 7.47 12.16 -2.58
N VAL A 30 8.72 12.45 -2.24
CA VAL A 30 9.87 12.17 -3.12
C VAL A 30 10.04 10.67 -3.33
N ILE A 31 9.97 9.88 -2.25
CA ILE A 31 10.14 8.43 -2.33
C ILE A 31 9.01 7.77 -3.12
N VAL A 32 7.75 8.13 -2.88
CA VAL A 32 6.62 7.51 -3.59
C VAL A 32 6.63 7.90 -5.07
N THR A 33 6.99 9.15 -5.40
CA THR A 33 7.10 9.60 -6.79
C THR A 33 8.21 8.85 -7.55
N GLU A 34 9.38 8.68 -6.92
CA GLU A 34 10.47 7.89 -7.51
C GLU A 34 10.07 6.42 -7.66
N LEU A 35 9.30 5.87 -6.70
CA LEU A 35 8.82 4.50 -6.77
C LEU A 35 7.90 4.31 -7.98
N TRP A 36 6.95 5.23 -8.16
CA TRP A 36 6.06 5.26 -9.33
C TRP A 36 6.83 5.31 -10.64
N ASN A 37 7.82 6.19 -10.76
CA ASN A 37 8.60 6.33 -11.98
C ASN A 37 9.31 5.03 -12.36
N ARG A 38 9.90 4.32 -11.39
CA ARG A 38 10.58 3.04 -11.64
C ARG A 38 9.60 1.92 -11.99
N HIS A 39 8.48 1.83 -11.29
CA HIS A 39 7.43 0.85 -11.60
C HIS A 39 6.83 1.11 -13.00
N ALA A 40 6.66 2.37 -13.40
CA ALA A 40 6.21 2.77 -14.73
C ALA A 40 7.21 2.41 -15.84
N GLN A 41 8.51 2.35 -15.51
CA GLN A 41 9.58 1.88 -16.42
C GLN A 41 9.66 0.34 -16.49
N GLY A 42 8.82 -0.39 -15.76
CA GLY A 42 8.76 -1.85 -15.76
C GLY A 42 9.54 -2.53 -14.62
N GLU A 43 10.11 -1.77 -13.68
CA GLU A 43 10.80 -2.33 -12.52
C GLU A 43 9.81 -2.80 -11.44
N THR A 44 9.32 -4.03 -11.55
CA THR A 44 8.34 -4.59 -10.60
C THR A 44 8.91 -4.85 -9.20
N ASN A 45 10.23 -5.03 -9.10
CA ASN A 45 10.93 -5.33 -7.85
C ASN A 45 11.50 -4.08 -7.15
N ALA A 46 11.21 -2.88 -7.65
CA ALA A 46 11.62 -1.65 -6.98
C ALA A 46 10.83 -1.50 -5.66
N GLY A 47 11.53 -1.18 -4.57
CA GLY A 47 10.91 -0.95 -3.27
C GLY A 47 11.75 -0.10 -2.34
N ILE A 48 11.14 0.35 -1.25
CA ILE A 48 11.76 1.27 -0.29
C ILE A 48 12.75 0.51 0.58
N ASN A 49 14.03 0.87 0.50
CA ASN A 49 15.06 0.36 1.40
C ASN A 49 15.27 1.33 2.55
N VAL A 50 14.65 1.02 3.69
CA VAL A 50 14.70 1.84 4.92
C VAL A 50 16.13 1.98 5.46
N ARG A 51 17.02 1.01 5.21
CA ARG A 51 18.41 1.05 5.71
C ARG A 51 19.27 2.04 4.91
N LYS A 52 19.03 2.14 3.61
CA LYS A 52 19.79 3.02 2.69
C LYS A 52 19.09 4.36 2.45
N GLY A 53 17.80 4.48 2.79
CA GLY A 53 17.00 5.66 2.53
C GLY A 53 16.66 5.88 1.04
N LEU A 54 16.78 4.83 0.23
CA LEU A 54 16.68 4.89 -1.24
C LEU A 54 15.77 3.79 -1.77
N ILE A 55 15.37 3.92 -3.04
CA ILE A 55 14.68 2.86 -3.76
C ILE A 55 15.69 1.91 -4.37
N THR A 56 15.55 0.62 -4.05
CA THR A 56 16.41 -0.44 -4.57
C THR A 56 15.57 -1.64 -4.98
N ASN A 57 16.21 -2.60 -5.64
CA ASN A 57 15.60 -3.90 -5.89
C ASN A 57 15.47 -4.66 -4.55
N ILE A 58 14.25 -4.78 -4.03
CA ILE A 58 14.00 -5.41 -2.72
C ILE A 58 14.29 -6.91 -2.71
N LEU A 59 14.16 -7.58 -3.86
CA LEU A 59 14.52 -8.99 -4.01
C LEU A 59 16.04 -9.17 -3.89
N GLY A 60 16.82 -8.27 -4.50
CA GLY A 60 18.28 -8.25 -4.37
C GLY A 60 18.77 -7.93 -2.95
N GLU A 61 17.96 -7.23 -2.15
CA GLU A 61 18.25 -6.92 -0.75
C GLU A 61 17.74 -8.01 0.22
N ASN A 62 17.26 -9.16 -0.28
CA ASN A 62 16.65 -10.23 0.52
C ASN A 62 15.46 -9.76 1.40
N VAL A 63 14.75 -8.72 0.98
CA VAL A 63 13.52 -8.27 1.63
C VAL A 63 12.34 -8.94 0.93
N VAL A 64 11.91 -10.08 1.49
CA VAL A 64 10.83 -10.90 0.92
C VAL A 64 9.71 -11.10 1.93
N GLN A 65 8.50 -11.29 1.42
CA GLN A 65 7.34 -11.65 2.22
C GLN A 65 6.56 -12.79 1.54
N PRO A 66 5.92 -13.69 2.30
CA PRO A 66 5.08 -14.73 1.74
C PRO A 66 3.87 -14.14 1.02
N LEU A 67 3.51 -14.71 -0.15
CA LEU A 67 2.34 -14.31 -0.93
C LEU A 67 1.04 -14.31 -0.10
N LEU A 68 0.93 -15.27 0.83
CA LEU A 68 -0.24 -15.41 1.70
C LEU A 68 -0.45 -14.15 2.56
N VAL A 69 0.62 -13.49 3.03
CA VAL A 69 0.51 -12.31 3.90
C VAL A 69 -0.23 -11.18 3.18
N ILE A 70 0.21 -10.82 1.98
CA ILE A 70 -0.41 -9.76 1.18
C ILE A 70 -1.82 -10.13 0.74
N THR A 71 -2.02 -11.37 0.27
CA THR A 71 -3.33 -11.83 -0.22
C THR A 71 -4.37 -11.79 0.90
N SER A 72 -4.00 -12.27 2.08
CA SER A 72 -4.87 -12.24 3.27
C SER A 72 -5.12 -10.80 3.72
N ALA A 73 -4.09 -9.95 3.81
CA ALA A 73 -4.23 -8.57 4.25
C ALA A 73 -5.24 -7.78 3.40
N ILE A 74 -5.11 -7.83 2.07
CA ILE A 74 -6.02 -7.14 1.14
C ILE A 74 -7.45 -7.72 1.28
N THR A 75 -7.58 -9.04 1.38
CA THR A 75 -8.88 -9.70 1.51
C THR A 75 -9.60 -9.31 2.80
N LEU A 76 -8.88 -9.29 3.93
CA LEU A 76 -9.41 -8.94 5.25
C LEU A 76 -9.81 -7.46 5.31
N ALA A 77 -8.94 -6.55 4.87
CA ALA A 77 -9.24 -5.12 4.82
C ALA A 77 -10.48 -4.83 3.96
N THR A 78 -10.54 -5.43 2.77
CA THR A 78 -11.68 -5.27 1.85
C THR A 78 -12.98 -5.81 2.46
N LYS A 79 -12.94 -7.00 3.09
CA LYS A 79 -14.12 -7.57 3.77
C LYS A 79 -14.61 -6.70 4.92
N CYS A 80 -13.67 -6.15 5.71
CA CYS A 80 -13.96 -5.26 6.83
C CYS A 80 -14.67 -3.99 6.35
N VAL A 81 -14.09 -3.27 5.38
CA VAL A 81 -14.69 -2.03 4.83
C VAL A 81 -16.05 -2.34 4.19
N ARG A 82 -16.19 -3.46 3.48
CA ARG A 82 -17.49 -3.88 2.92
C ARG A 82 -18.54 -4.11 4.00
N MET A 83 -18.15 -4.60 5.18
CA MET A 83 -19.07 -4.78 6.30
C MET A 83 -19.52 -3.42 6.86
N VAL A 84 -18.58 -2.49 7.03
CA VAL A 84 -18.87 -1.12 7.49
C VAL A 84 -19.80 -0.40 6.52
N LEU A 85 -19.53 -0.45 5.21
CA LEU A 85 -20.35 0.19 4.17
C LEU A 85 -21.78 -0.39 4.06
N LYS A 86 -22.04 -1.57 4.61
CA LYS A 86 -23.36 -2.21 4.63
C LYS A 86 -24.22 -1.78 5.82
N ILE A 87 -23.65 -1.11 6.81
CA ILE A 87 -24.40 -0.62 7.96
C ILE A 87 -25.23 0.57 7.50
N ASP A 88 -26.55 0.44 7.60
CA ASP A 88 -27.55 1.47 7.26
C ASP A 88 -27.96 2.30 8.48
N GLY A 89 -27.87 1.74 9.69
CA GLY A 89 -28.16 2.43 10.94
C GLY A 89 -27.41 1.86 12.14
N ILE A 90 -27.21 2.70 13.16
CA ILE A 90 -26.57 2.32 14.43
C ILE A 90 -27.61 2.50 15.54
N MET A 91 -27.93 1.41 16.22
CA MET A 91 -28.81 1.41 17.40
C MET A 91 -27.96 1.13 18.63
N THR A 92 -27.88 2.08 19.56
CA THR A 92 -27.18 1.91 20.82
C THR A 92 -28.12 1.28 21.85
N VAL A 93 -27.74 0.13 22.40
CA VAL A 93 -28.45 -0.50 23.51
C VAL A 93 -27.78 -0.09 24.83
N ARG A 94 -28.59 0.28 25.83
CA ARG A 94 -28.14 0.64 27.17
C ARG A 94 -28.04 -0.59 28.08
#